data_AF-F2IIZ1-F1
#
_entry.id   AF-F2IIZ1-F1
#
_cell.length_a   1.000
_cell.length_b   1.000
_cell.length_c   1.000
_cell.angle_alpha   90.00
_cell.angle_beta   90.00
_cell.angle_gamma   90.00
#
_symmetry.space_group_name_H-M   'P 1'
#
loop_
_entity.id
_entity.type
_entity.pdbx_description
1 polymer ?
#
loop_
_entity_poly.entity_id
_entity_poly.type
_entity_poly.pdbx_seq_one_letter_code
_entity_poly.pdbx_strand_id
1 'polypeptide(L)'
;MKRIFSLALLAISLLTTISSCKKENARKPYLFRLEFDSGDVWEEECYLFEKHKQNKRYKNSGVEKVVDLKHSKDAIYTDVLKGETVLYKVNGRTLIGVSNVIMSVSNFAILNHQSGLMLGKIELEGSYKQEFRKYTVENGKFEFQLQGGLFSLPDTILKGKWTMKRL
;
A
#
# COMPACT_ATOMS: atom_id res chain seq x y z
N MET A 1 -19.82 -51.05 15.03
CA MET A 1 -18.84 -50.16 14.37
C MET A 1 -19.52 -49.09 13.50
N LYS A 2 -20.20 -48.09 14.09
CA LYS A 2 -20.87 -47.00 13.33
C LYS A 2 -20.60 -45.57 13.86
N ARG A 3 -19.83 -45.43 14.94
CA ARG A 3 -19.58 -44.11 15.59
C ARG A 3 -18.29 -43.40 15.15
N ILE A 4 -17.38 -44.08 14.45
CA ILE A 4 -16.08 -43.52 14.05
C ILE A 4 -16.19 -42.69 12.75
N PHE A 5 -17.13 -43.01 11.86
CA PHE A 5 -17.31 -42.29 10.59
C PHE A 5 -17.89 -40.87 10.74
N SER A 6 -18.60 -40.58 11.83
CA SER A 6 -19.22 -39.25 12.04
C SER A 6 -18.23 -38.18 12.49
N LEU A 7 -17.21 -38.56 13.27
CA LEU A 7 -16.17 -37.64 13.77
C LEU A 7 -15.17 -37.25 12.67
N ALA A 8 -14.85 -38.16 11.75
CA ALA A 8 -13.94 -37.88 10.63
C ALA A 8 -14.53 -36.86 9.64
N LEU A 9 -15.83 -36.94 9.34
CA LEU A 9 -16.50 -35.99 8.43
C LEU A 9 -16.60 -34.58 9.02
N LEU A 10 -16.83 -34.45 10.33
CA LEU A 10 -16.89 -33.14 11.00
C LEU A 10 -15.51 -32.46 11.01
N ALA A 11 -14.45 -33.21 11.29
CA ALA A 11 -13.07 -32.71 11.27
C ALA A 11 -12.64 -32.22 9.87
N ILE A 12 -13.03 -32.93 8.81
CA ILE A 12 -12.76 -32.54 7.42
C ILE A 12 -13.58 -31.29 7.04
N SER A 13 -14.83 -31.16 7.48
CA SER A 13 -15.62 -29.93 7.22
C SER A 13 -15.07 -28.70 7.95
N LEU A 14 -14.51 -28.86 9.16
CA LEU A 14 -13.97 -27.75 9.95
C LEU A 14 -12.65 -27.23 9.37
N LEU A 15 -11.82 -28.10 8.81
CA LEU A 15 -10.55 -27.74 8.14
C LEU A 15 -10.74 -26.99 6.82
N THR A 16 -11.87 -27.15 6.12
CA THR A 16 -12.12 -26.48 4.83
C THR A 16 -12.54 -25.00 4.96
N THR A 17 -12.79 -24.49 6.17
CA THR A 17 -13.30 -23.11 6.36
C THR A 17 -12.23 -22.05 6.64
N ILE A 18 -10.95 -22.43 6.83
CA ILE A 18 -9.92 -21.52 7.34
C ILE A 18 -8.99 -20.96 6.23
N SER A 19 -9.00 -21.51 5.01
CA SER A 19 -8.07 -21.09 3.94
C SER A 19 -8.65 -20.12 2.90
N SER A 20 -9.75 -19.42 3.22
CA SER A 20 -10.18 -18.30 2.36
C SER A 20 -9.24 -17.12 2.59
N CYS A 21 -8.14 -17.06 1.82
CA CYS A 21 -7.33 -15.87 1.67
C CYS A 21 -8.24 -14.75 1.15
N LYS A 22 -8.75 -13.94 2.09
CA LYS A 22 -9.74 -12.92 1.80
C LYS A 22 -9.00 -11.65 1.42
N LYS A 23 -9.14 -11.26 0.15
CA LYS A 23 -8.64 -10.01 -0.41
C LYS A 23 -9.05 -8.78 0.42
N GLU A 24 -8.12 -7.86 0.64
CA GLU A 24 -8.35 -6.54 1.22
C GLU A 24 -8.93 -5.59 0.17
N ASN A 25 -10.03 -4.91 0.51
CA ASN A 25 -10.78 -4.06 -0.42
C ASN A 25 -11.47 -2.95 0.35
N ALA A 26 -10.73 -1.88 0.63
CA ALA A 26 -11.12 -0.70 1.39
C ALA A 26 -11.98 -1.02 2.62
N ARG A 27 -11.51 -1.94 3.47
CA ARG A 27 -12.26 -2.28 4.69
C ARG A 27 -11.87 -1.41 5.87
N LYS A 28 -10.58 -1.11 5.97
CA LYS A 28 -10.00 -0.31 7.04
C LYS A 28 -8.93 0.60 6.46
N PRO A 29 -8.76 1.80 7.02
CA PRO A 29 -7.67 2.67 6.64
C PRO A 29 -6.32 2.11 7.11
N TYR A 30 -5.27 2.54 6.42
CA TYR A 30 -3.88 2.26 6.70
C TYR A 30 -3.14 3.58 6.83
N LEU A 31 -2.14 3.64 7.70
CA LEU A 31 -1.14 4.69 7.68
C LEU A 31 -0.02 4.27 6.75
N PHE A 32 0.18 5.02 5.67
CA PHE A 32 1.34 4.92 4.80
C PHE A 32 2.33 6.00 5.22
N ARG A 33 3.57 5.61 5.51
CA ARG A 33 4.59 6.53 6.05
C ARG A 33 5.91 6.36 5.32
N LEU A 34 6.51 7.48 4.94
CA LEU A 34 7.87 7.62 4.43
C LEU A 34 8.71 8.31 5.50
N GLU A 35 9.81 7.68 5.89
CA GLU A 35 10.83 8.25 6.77
C GLU A 35 12.09 8.42 5.95
N PHE A 36 12.42 9.66 5.62
CA PHE A 36 13.57 10.02 4.80
C PHE A 36 14.86 9.86 5.61
N ASP A 37 15.98 9.60 4.93
CA ASP A 37 17.29 9.51 5.58
C ASP A 37 17.72 10.83 6.26
N SER A 38 17.09 11.96 5.91
CA SER A 38 17.23 13.25 6.61
C SER A 38 16.59 13.26 8.00
N GLY A 39 15.74 12.28 8.33
CA GLY A 39 14.86 12.27 9.50
C GLY A 39 13.49 12.91 9.26
N ASP A 40 13.25 13.50 8.08
CA ASP A 40 11.93 14.03 7.73
C ASP A 40 10.92 12.88 7.60
N VAL A 41 9.67 13.15 8.00
CA VAL A 41 8.59 12.17 7.96
C VAL A 41 7.43 12.72 7.15
N TRP A 42 6.97 11.92 6.19
CA TRP A 42 5.72 12.14 5.48
C TRP A 42 4.77 10.97 5.73
N GLU A 43 3.51 11.26 6.01
CA GLU A 43 2.51 10.21 6.23
C GLU A 43 1.13 10.62 5.71
N GLU A 44 0.38 9.64 5.22
CA GLU A 44 -0.98 9.83 4.72
C GLU A 44 -1.82 8.58 5.00
N GLU A 45 -3.10 8.80 5.32
CA GLU A 45 -4.07 7.72 5.46
C GLU A 45 -4.47 7.19 4.07
N CYS A 46 -4.54 5.87 3.92
CA CYS A 46 -4.85 5.23 2.66
C CYS A 46 -5.75 4.00 2.80
N TYR A 47 -6.38 3.60 1.70
CA TYR A 47 -7.12 2.35 1.57
C TYR A 47 -6.45 1.41 0.57
N LEU A 48 -6.46 0.11 0.87
CA LEU A 48 -5.91 -0.93 -0.01
C LEU A 48 -7.01 -1.66 -0.78
N PHE A 49 -6.74 -1.96 -2.05
CA PHE A 49 -7.67 -2.67 -2.93
C PHE A 49 -6.97 -3.81 -3.68
N GLU A 50 -7.61 -4.98 -3.72
CA GLU A 50 -7.14 -6.16 -4.46
C GLU A 50 -8.18 -6.69 -5.48
N LYS A 51 -9.30 -5.98 -5.62
CA LYS A 51 -10.41 -6.27 -6.54
C LYS A 51 -10.93 -4.99 -7.16
N HIS A 52 -11.62 -5.17 -8.29
CA HIS A 52 -12.29 -4.11 -9.02
C HIS A 52 -13.28 -3.27 -8.21
N LYS A 53 -13.10 -1.94 -8.29
CA LYS A 53 -13.72 -0.90 -7.46
C LYS A 53 -15.21 -0.66 -7.75
N GLN A 54 -15.76 -1.11 -8.89
CA GLN A 54 -17.18 -0.94 -9.23
C GLN A 54 -18.18 -1.77 -8.39
N ASN A 55 -17.81 -2.28 -7.22
CA ASN A 55 -18.81 -2.84 -6.31
C ASN A 55 -19.61 -1.68 -5.67
N LYS A 56 -20.94 -1.69 -5.87
CA LYS A 56 -21.91 -0.68 -5.36
C LYS A 56 -21.72 -0.32 -3.87
N ARG A 57 -21.09 -1.20 -3.07
CA ARG A 57 -20.79 -1.00 -1.65
C ARG A 57 -19.79 0.14 -1.35
N TYR A 58 -19.01 0.58 -2.33
CA TYR A 58 -17.88 1.52 -2.14
C TYR A 58 -18.14 2.95 -2.63
N LYS A 59 -19.34 3.25 -3.14
CA LYS A 59 -19.73 4.66 -3.42
C LYS A 59 -19.71 5.54 -2.18
N ASN A 60 -19.85 4.93 -0.99
CA ASN A 60 -19.95 5.64 0.29
C ASN A 60 -18.60 5.77 1.03
N SER A 61 -17.49 5.25 0.48
CA SER A 61 -16.17 5.32 1.14
C SER A 61 -15.36 6.56 0.75
N GLY A 62 -15.94 7.53 0.04
CA GLY A 62 -15.29 8.81 -0.28
C GLY A 62 -14.20 8.76 -1.36
N VAL A 63 -14.01 7.62 -2.04
CA VAL A 63 -12.89 7.44 -2.99
C VAL A 63 -13.29 7.92 -4.39
N GLU A 64 -12.89 9.14 -4.76
CA GLU A 64 -13.39 9.84 -5.96
C GLU A 64 -12.83 9.35 -7.32
N LYS A 65 -11.62 8.76 -7.37
CA LYS A 65 -10.96 8.40 -8.65
C LYS A 65 -10.97 6.90 -8.96
N VAL A 66 -11.44 6.53 -10.14
CA VAL A 66 -11.54 5.13 -10.60
C VAL A 66 -10.15 4.64 -11.04
N VAL A 67 -9.67 3.56 -10.43
CA VAL A 67 -8.59 2.75 -11.03
C VAL A 67 -9.27 1.59 -11.75
N ASP A 68 -8.97 1.38 -13.03
CA ASP A 68 -9.47 0.23 -13.78
C ASP A 68 -8.69 -1.03 -13.34
N LEU A 69 -9.40 -2.03 -12.83
CA LEU A 69 -8.88 -3.01 -11.86
C LEU A 69 -9.01 -4.46 -12.36
N LYS A 70 -8.85 -4.69 -13.66
CA LYS A 70 -9.13 -6.01 -14.26
C LYS A 70 -7.95 -6.95 -14.42
N HIS A 71 -6.69 -6.51 -14.30
CA HIS A 71 -5.61 -7.26 -14.99
C HIS A 71 -4.49 -7.91 -14.17
N SER A 72 -4.41 -7.78 -12.83
CA SER A 72 -3.37 -8.49 -12.07
C SER A 72 -3.87 -9.14 -10.78
N LYS A 73 -3.56 -10.43 -10.60
CA LYS A 73 -3.79 -11.17 -9.35
C LYS A 73 -2.77 -10.79 -8.27
N ASP A 74 -1.65 -10.23 -8.68
CA ASP A 74 -0.47 -9.95 -7.86
C ASP A 74 -0.29 -8.45 -7.64
N ALA A 75 -1.41 -7.76 -7.40
CA ALA A 75 -1.47 -6.30 -7.32
C ALA A 75 -2.27 -5.85 -6.09
N ILE A 76 -1.75 -4.85 -5.38
CA ILE A 76 -2.44 -4.08 -4.35
C ILE A 76 -2.44 -2.62 -4.79
N TYR A 77 -3.61 -2.01 -4.84
CA TYR A 77 -3.77 -0.61 -5.20
C TYR A 77 -3.96 0.23 -3.94
N THR A 78 -3.45 1.45 -3.94
CA THR A 78 -3.58 2.43 -2.85
C THR A 78 -3.95 3.79 -3.42
N ASP A 79 -4.72 4.56 -2.68
CA ASP A 79 -5.13 5.94 -3.02
C ASP A 79 -4.09 7.01 -2.64
N VAL A 80 -3.06 6.66 -1.86
CA VAL A 80 -1.92 7.55 -1.56
C VAL A 80 -0.99 7.72 -2.75
N LEU A 81 -0.70 6.63 -3.45
CA LEU A 81 0.04 6.68 -4.72
C LEU A 81 -0.96 7.02 -5.82
N LYS A 82 -1.39 8.28 -5.88
CA LYS A 82 -2.44 8.78 -6.78
C LYS A 82 -2.20 8.33 -8.23
N GLY A 83 -3.21 7.72 -8.87
CA GLY A 83 -3.19 7.33 -10.29
C GLY A 83 -3.33 5.82 -10.52
N GLU A 84 -2.62 5.29 -11.52
CA GLU A 84 -2.60 3.87 -11.91
C GLU A 84 -1.68 3.01 -11.03
N THR A 85 -1.12 3.58 -9.96
CA THR A 85 -0.01 2.96 -9.24
C THR A 85 -0.43 1.73 -8.45
N VAL A 86 0.37 0.68 -8.62
CA VAL A 86 0.18 -0.65 -8.07
C VAL A 86 1.40 -1.04 -7.25
N LEU A 87 1.17 -1.56 -6.04
CA LEU A 87 2.14 -2.38 -5.33
C LEU A 87 2.02 -3.82 -5.86
N TYR A 88 2.99 -4.26 -6.64
CA TYR A 88 3.07 -5.62 -7.16
C TYR A 88 3.61 -6.58 -6.11
N LYS A 89 2.93 -7.71 -5.95
CA LYS A 89 3.39 -8.82 -5.11
C LYS A 89 4.42 -9.61 -5.91
N VAL A 90 5.68 -9.48 -5.53
CA VAL A 90 6.79 -10.19 -6.16
C VAL A 90 7.25 -11.30 -5.21
N ASN A 91 7.47 -12.50 -5.76
CA ASN A 91 7.92 -13.69 -5.03
C ASN A 91 7.05 -14.05 -3.79
N GLY A 92 5.79 -13.62 -3.77
CA GLY A 92 4.80 -13.92 -2.72
C GLY A 92 5.04 -13.27 -1.36
N ARG A 93 6.10 -12.46 -1.19
CA ARG A 93 6.44 -11.83 0.10
C ARG A 93 6.93 -10.40 0.02
N THR A 94 7.14 -9.86 -1.18
CA THR A 94 7.65 -8.50 -1.40
C THR A 94 6.60 -7.67 -2.13
N LEU A 95 6.44 -6.42 -1.74
CA LEU A 95 5.70 -5.40 -2.49
C LEU A 95 6.70 -4.50 -3.21
N ILE A 96 6.54 -4.34 -4.52
CA ILE A 96 7.29 -3.40 -5.35
C ILE A 96 6.32 -2.42 -6.00
N GLY A 97 6.57 -1.12 -5.89
CA GLY A 97 5.72 -0.09 -6.48
C GLY A 97 6.52 1.03 -7.14
N VAL A 98 5.99 1.61 -8.21
CA VAL A 98 6.58 2.76 -8.89
C VAL A 98 5.47 3.74 -9.25
N SER A 99 5.62 5.01 -8.88
CA SER A 99 4.62 6.06 -9.11
C SER A 99 5.26 7.40 -9.42
N ASN A 100 4.55 8.25 -10.15
CA ASN A 100 4.74 9.69 -9.99
C ASN A 100 3.88 10.16 -8.82
N VAL A 101 4.43 10.98 -7.92
CA VAL A 101 3.73 11.49 -6.73
C VAL A 101 3.93 12.99 -6.58
N ILE A 102 2.89 13.64 -6.06
CA ILE A 102 2.92 15.01 -5.56
C ILE A 102 2.63 14.92 -4.06
N MET A 103 3.63 15.20 -3.25
CA MET A 103 3.53 15.20 -1.79
C MET A 103 3.43 16.64 -1.29
N SER A 104 2.37 16.95 -0.54
CA SER A 104 2.35 18.15 0.27
C SER A 104 3.15 17.89 1.53
N VAL A 105 4.18 18.68 1.78
CA VAL A 105 5.10 18.53 2.89
C VAL A 105 5.12 19.79 3.74
N SER A 106 5.44 19.63 5.03
CA SER A 106 5.58 20.74 5.96
C SER A 106 6.85 20.58 6.77
N ASN A 107 7.65 21.64 6.89
CA ASN A 107 8.89 21.65 7.65
C ASN A 107 9.90 20.57 7.19
N PHE A 108 10.14 20.47 5.88
CA PHE A 108 11.07 19.48 5.31
C PHE A 108 12.47 20.07 5.11
N ALA A 109 13.52 19.31 5.45
CA ALA A 109 14.90 19.78 5.38
C ALA A 109 15.31 20.22 3.96
N ILE A 110 14.91 19.47 2.93
CA ILE A 110 15.22 19.82 1.53
C ILE A 110 14.56 21.13 1.06
N LEU A 111 13.50 21.55 1.73
CA LEU A 111 12.83 22.83 1.48
C LEU A 111 13.26 23.91 2.48
N ASN A 112 14.44 23.76 3.11
CA ASN A 112 14.93 24.66 4.16
C ASN A 112 13.90 24.87 5.28
N HIS A 113 13.28 23.78 5.76
CA HIS A 113 12.26 23.81 6.82
C HIS A 113 10.98 24.57 6.45
N GLN A 114 10.70 24.75 5.16
CA GLN A 114 9.45 25.34 4.68
C GLN A 114 8.41 24.26 4.32
N SER A 115 7.14 24.69 4.25
CA SER A 115 6.07 23.89 3.67
C SER A 115 6.04 24.08 2.16
N GLY A 116 5.67 23.04 1.42
CA GLY A 116 5.65 23.10 -0.03
C GLY A 116 5.15 21.81 -0.68
N LEU A 117 5.32 21.72 -1.99
CA LEU A 117 5.03 20.53 -2.77
C LEU A 117 6.34 19.88 -3.21
N MET A 118 6.41 18.57 -3.12
CA MET A 118 7.47 17.77 -3.75
C MET A 118 6.84 16.93 -4.86
N LEU A 119 7.31 17.14 -6.09
CA LEU A 119 6.92 16.35 -7.26
C LEU A 119 8.07 15.43 -7.65
N GLY A 120 7.76 14.18 -7.97
CA GLY A 120 8.80 13.27 -8.43
C GLY A 120 8.32 11.85 -8.67
N LYS A 121 9.25 10.98 -9.05
CA LYS A 121 9.02 9.55 -9.19
C LYS A 121 9.45 8.85 -7.90
N ILE A 122 8.57 8.05 -7.30
CA ILE A 122 8.88 7.19 -6.16
C ILE A 122 8.94 5.73 -6.60
N GLU A 123 9.96 5.02 -6.12
CA GLU A 123 10.10 3.57 -6.21
C GLU A 123 10.11 3.01 -4.78
N LEU A 124 9.32 1.96 -4.56
CA LEU A 124 9.09 1.33 -3.27
C LEU A 124 9.43 -0.16 -3.38
N GLU A 125 10.16 -0.68 -2.40
CA GLU A 125 10.35 -2.11 -2.22
C GLU A 125 10.19 -2.45 -0.74
N GLY A 126 9.44 -3.49 -0.39
CA GLY A 126 9.32 -3.89 1.00
C GLY A 126 8.73 -5.28 1.20
N SER A 127 9.36 -6.07 2.06
CA SER A 127 8.78 -7.33 2.53
C SER A 127 7.51 -7.04 3.33
N TYR A 128 6.44 -7.78 3.06
CA TYR A 128 5.18 -7.64 3.77
C TYR A 128 4.82 -8.92 4.55
N LYS A 129 4.12 -8.72 5.66
CA LYS A 129 3.38 -9.78 6.36
C LYS A 129 1.90 -9.63 6.02
N GLN A 130 1.24 -10.75 5.77
CA GLN A 130 -0.21 -10.77 5.62
C GLN A 130 -0.86 -11.67 6.67
N GLU A 131 -1.64 -11.06 7.55
CA GLU A 131 -2.44 -11.75 8.56
C GLU A 131 -3.91 -11.58 8.19
N PHE A 132 -4.57 -12.68 7.79
CA PHE A 132 -5.89 -12.65 7.16
C PHE A 132 -5.93 -11.72 5.94
N ARG A 133 -6.45 -10.50 6.10
CA ARG A 133 -6.55 -9.46 5.05
C ARG A 133 -5.63 -8.28 5.33
N LYS A 134 -4.98 -8.25 6.48
CA LYS A 134 -4.14 -7.14 6.93
C LYS A 134 -2.77 -7.30 6.31
N TYR A 135 -2.34 -6.28 5.58
CA TYR A 135 -0.97 -6.14 5.10
C TYR A 135 -0.18 -5.29 6.09
N THR A 136 1.07 -5.67 6.34
CA THR A 136 1.99 -4.87 7.16
C THR A 136 3.34 -4.83 6.48
N VAL A 137 3.90 -3.63 6.31
CA VAL A 137 5.29 -3.39 5.92
C VAL A 137 5.96 -2.58 7.01
N GLU A 138 7.06 -3.09 7.57
CA GLU A 138 7.73 -2.46 8.73
C GLU A 138 9.08 -1.83 8.38
N ASN A 139 9.73 -2.31 7.31
CA ASN A 139 11.09 -1.91 6.94
C ASN A 139 11.24 -1.90 5.41
N GLY A 140 10.27 -1.33 4.70
CA GLY A 140 10.41 -1.11 3.26
C GLY A 140 11.47 -0.04 2.99
N LYS A 141 12.05 -0.06 1.79
CA LYS A 141 12.97 0.96 1.27
C LYS A 141 12.29 1.73 0.15
N PHE A 142 12.63 3.00 0.01
CA PHE A 142 12.19 3.80 -1.12
C PHE A 142 13.32 4.64 -1.71
N GLU A 143 13.16 4.97 -2.99
CA GLU A 143 13.90 6.03 -3.66
C GLU A 143 12.91 7.01 -4.28
N PHE A 144 13.08 8.30 -4.01
CA PHE A 144 12.27 9.38 -4.54
C PHE A 144 13.13 10.33 -5.36
N GLN A 145 12.91 10.31 -6.67
CA GLN A 145 13.57 11.18 -7.64
C GLN A 145 12.79 12.50 -7.69
N LEU A 146 13.23 13.48 -6.90
CA LEU A 146 12.64 14.82 -6.84
C LEU A 146 12.93 15.57 -8.16
N GLN A 147 11.88 16.12 -8.76
CA GLN A 147 11.97 17.09 -9.84
C GLN A 147 12.10 18.49 -9.24
N GLY A 148 13.34 18.90 -8.98
CA GLY A 148 13.65 20.14 -8.28
C GLY A 148 13.46 21.39 -9.14
N GLY A 149 13.56 21.26 -10.47
CA GLY A 149 13.52 22.38 -11.40
C GLY A 149 12.29 23.28 -11.28
N LEU A 150 11.13 22.73 -10.88
CA LEU A 150 9.91 23.51 -10.63
C LEU A 150 9.98 24.44 -9.42
N PHE A 151 10.93 24.19 -8.51
CA PHE A 151 11.09 24.90 -7.24
C PHE A 151 12.44 25.62 -7.14
N SER A 152 13.15 25.78 -8.28
CA SER A 152 14.54 26.30 -8.31
C SER A 152 15.51 25.48 -7.44
N LEU A 153 15.22 24.19 -7.26
CA LEU A 153 16.07 23.23 -6.59
C LEU A 153 16.73 22.31 -7.63
N PRO A 154 17.90 21.72 -7.33
CA PRO A 154 18.46 20.67 -8.19
C PRO A 154 17.60 19.41 -8.10
N ASP A 155 17.50 18.68 -9.22
CA ASP A 155 16.98 17.32 -9.19
C ASP A 155 17.83 16.47 -8.25
N THR A 156 17.17 15.74 -7.34
CA THR A 156 17.84 15.05 -6.24
C THR A 156 17.16 13.71 -5.98
N ILE A 157 17.96 12.70 -5.63
CA ILE A 157 17.43 11.40 -5.19
C ILE A 157 17.40 11.41 -3.66
N LEU A 158 16.20 11.31 -3.12
CA LEU A 158 15.96 11.12 -1.69
C LEU A 158 15.70 9.64 -1.43
N LYS A 159 16.18 9.13 -0.30
CA LYS A 159 16.01 7.74 0.09
C LYS A 159 15.50 7.66 1.52
N GLY A 160 15.04 6.47 1.88
CA GLY A 160 14.64 6.20 3.25
C GLY A 160 13.87 4.90 3.40
N LYS A 161 13.10 4.83 4.49
CA LYS A 161 12.26 3.70 4.82
C LYS A 161 10.80 4.03 4.60
N TRP A 162 10.02 3.04 4.20
CA TRP A 162 8.57 3.16 4.20
C TRP A 162 7.92 2.07 5.04
N THR A 163 6.77 2.43 5.62
CA THR A 163 5.94 1.52 6.40
C THR A 163 4.49 1.64 6.00
N MET A 164 3.75 0.55 6.22
CA MET A 164 2.32 0.50 6.01
C MET A 164 1.69 -0.33 7.12
N LYS A 165 0.80 0.29 7.89
CA LYS A 165 0.14 -0.35 9.05
C LYS A 165 -1.35 -0.01 9.04
N ARG A 166 -2.19 -1.02 9.24
CA ARG A 166 -3.64 -0.81 9.41
C ARG A 166 -3.91 -0.06 10.72
N LEU A 167 -4.76 0.96 10.66
CA LEU A 167 -5.27 1.74 11.80
C LEU A 167 -6.38 0.99 12.55
#